data_AF-A0A842CT78-F1
#
_entry.id   AF-A0A842CT78-F1
#
_cell.length_a   1.000
_cell.length_b   1.000
_cell.length_c   1.000
_cell.angle_alpha   90.00
_cell.angle_beta   90.00
_cell.angle_gamma   90.00
#
_symmetry.space_group_name_H-M   'P 1'
#
loop_
_entity.id
_entity.type
_entity.pdbx_description
1 polymer ?
#
loop_
_entity_poly.entity_id
_entity_poly.type
_entity_poly.pdbx_seq_one_letter_code
_entity_poly.pdbx_strand_id
1 'polypeptide(L)'
;MIENTNDNERAAYNQRIIEKENQLDKMKENRKEIEKSLYQLDEDFRKGFHQLRMLNDENIREEDNKTFQEAQRNEESERGFRLKVQIAREQFSYVFQKEIHRIDDEREELYKQRSEIPWD
;
A
#
# COMPACT_ATOMS: atom_id res chain seq x y z
N MET A 1 5.90 -18.43 -45.15
CA MET A 1 6.92 -18.42 -44.05
C MET A 1 6.84 -17.13 -43.22
N ILE A 2 6.39 -16.01 -43.78
CA ILE A 2 6.24 -14.72 -43.06
C ILE A 2 5.05 -14.75 -42.07
N GLU A 3 3.90 -15.33 -42.45
CA GLU A 3 2.74 -15.53 -41.55
C GLU A 3 3.12 -16.20 -40.22
N ASN A 4 3.89 -17.31 -40.28
CA ASN A 4 4.35 -18.00 -39.08
C ASN A 4 5.27 -17.12 -38.20
N THR A 5 5.99 -16.15 -38.77
CA THR A 5 6.85 -15.24 -38.00
C THR A 5 6.02 -14.15 -37.33
N ASN A 6 5.07 -13.55 -38.05
CA ASN A 6 4.17 -12.52 -37.51
C ASN A 6 3.29 -13.08 -36.38
N ASP A 7 2.78 -14.30 -36.54
CA ASP A 7 2.00 -14.98 -35.50
C ASP A 7 2.83 -15.33 -34.26
N ASN A 8 4.08 -15.76 -34.44
CA ASN A 8 5.00 -16.00 -33.34
C ASN A 8 5.34 -14.71 -32.58
N GLU A 9 5.56 -13.60 -33.28
CA GLU A 9 5.82 -12.30 -32.66
C GLU A 9 4.60 -11.80 -31.87
N ARG A 10 3.39 -11.92 -32.44
CA ARG A 10 2.15 -11.59 -31.72
C ARG A 10 1.91 -12.46 -30.51
N ALA A 11 2.23 -13.76 -30.60
CA ALA A 11 2.15 -14.66 -29.45
C ALA A 11 3.13 -14.23 -28.34
N ALA A 12 4.34 -13.80 -28.68
CA ALA A 12 5.30 -13.26 -27.72
C ALA A 12 4.78 -11.97 -27.06
N TYR A 13 4.18 -11.06 -27.82
CA TYR A 13 3.54 -9.86 -27.27
C TYR A 13 2.36 -10.18 -26.36
N ASN A 14 1.48 -11.11 -26.75
CA ASN A 14 0.38 -11.59 -25.91
C ASN A 14 0.90 -12.10 -24.56
N GLN A 15 1.96 -12.89 -24.58
CA GLN A 15 2.55 -13.43 -23.36
C GLN A 15 3.06 -12.31 -22.44
N ARG A 16 3.76 -11.31 -23.00
CA ARG A 16 4.23 -10.15 -22.23
C ARG A 16 3.09 -9.30 -21.69
N ILE A 17 2.01 -9.14 -22.45
CA ILE A 17 0.80 -8.43 -22.00
C ILE A 17 0.19 -9.15 -20.80
N ILE A 18 -0.01 -10.46 -20.89
CA ILE A 18 -0.53 -11.29 -19.78
C ILE A 18 0.38 -11.18 -18.55
N GLU A 19 1.70 -11.19 -18.74
CA GLU A 19 2.65 -10.98 -17.65
C GLU A 19 2.45 -9.62 -16.95
N LYS A 20 2.20 -8.54 -17.71
CA LYS A 20 1.92 -7.21 -17.14
C LYS A 20 0.57 -7.14 -16.44
N GLU A 21 -0.46 -7.79 -16.98
CA GLU A 21 -1.78 -7.89 -16.32
C GLU A 21 -1.67 -8.62 -14.98
N ASN A 22 -0.97 -9.75 -14.95
CA ASN A 22 -0.69 -10.47 -13.71
C ASN A 22 0.12 -9.64 -12.71
N GLN A 23 1.08 -8.83 -13.17
CA GLN A 23 1.83 -7.89 -12.33
C GLN A 23 0.92 -6.81 -11.73
N LEU A 24 -0.01 -6.26 -12.53
CA LEU A 24 -0.98 -5.26 -12.06
C LEU A 24 -1.90 -5.84 -11.00
N ASP A 25 -2.43 -7.04 -11.22
CA ASP A 25 -3.34 -7.69 -10.28
C ASP A 25 -2.65 -8.00 -8.95
N LYS A 26 -1.42 -8.53 -9.01
CA LYS A 26 -0.59 -8.74 -7.82
C LYS A 26 -0.29 -7.44 -7.09
N MET A 27 0.01 -6.36 -7.81
CA MET A 27 0.25 -5.06 -7.18
C MET A 27 -1.00 -4.48 -6.50
N LYS A 28 -2.17 -4.65 -7.11
CA LYS A 28 -3.45 -4.24 -6.51
C LYS A 28 -3.77 -5.06 -5.26
N GLU A 29 -3.48 -6.36 -5.27
CA GLU A 29 -3.65 -7.23 -4.10
C GLU A 29 -2.72 -6.83 -2.96
N ASN A 30 -1.41 -6.72 -3.22
CA ASN A 30 -0.42 -6.28 -2.24
C ASN A 30 -0.78 -4.93 -1.62
N ARG A 31 -1.27 -3.99 -2.46
CA ARG A 31 -1.74 -2.68 -1.98
C ARG A 31 -2.88 -2.83 -0.97
N LYS A 32 -3.89 -3.66 -1.27
CA LYS A 32 -5.03 -3.91 -0.36
C LYS A 32 -4.56 -4.53 0.95
N GLU A 33 -3.63 -5.48 0.89
CA GLU A 33 -3.07 -6.12 2.09
C GLU A 33 -2.36 -5.10 2.98
N ILE A 34 -1.50 -4.25 2.41
CA ILE A 34 -0.78 -3.21 3.15
C ILE A 34 -1.74 -2.16 3.71
N GLU A 35 -2.73 -1.71 2.93
CA GLU A 35 -3.76 -0.79 3.43
C GLU A 35 -4.53 -1.39 4.61
N LYS A 36 -4.86 -2.68 4.55
CA LYS A 36 -5.50 -3.41 5.65
C LYS A 36 -4.59 -3.50 6.89
N SER A 37 -3.31 -3.81 6.71
CA SER A 37 -2.35 -3.87 7.82
C SER A 37 -2.14 -2.51 8.48
N LEU A 38 -2.07 -1.43 7.70
CA LEU A 38 -1.96 -0.06 8.23
C LEU A 38 -3.23 0.37 8.98
N TYR A 39 -4.41 -0.02 8.49
CA TYR A 39 -5.67 0.20 9.19
C TYR A 39 -5.72 -0.55 10.52
N GLN A 40 -5.34 -1.83 10.52
CA GLN A 40 -5.30 -2.63 11.75
C GLN A 40 -4.32 -2.04 12.77
N LEU A 41 -3.14 -1.62 12.32
CA LEU A 41 -2.13 -0.98 13.16
C LEU A 41 -2.65 0.32 13.81
N ASP A 42 -3.37 1.15 13.05
CA ASP A 42 -4.01 2.37 13.59
C ASP A 42 -5.04 2.02 14.66
N GLU A 43 -5.90 1.04 14.41
CA GLU A 43 -6.90 0.58 15.38
C GLU A 43 -6.26 0.00 16.65
N ASP A 44 -5.18 -0.77 16.52
CA ASP A 44 -4.46 -1.34 17.65
C ASP A 44 -3.82 -0.24 18.50
N PHE A 45 -3.22 0.79 17.87
CA PHE A 45 -2.72 1.95 18.60
C PHE A 45 -3.84 2.72 19.30
N ARG A 46 -4.96 2.97 18.63
CA ARG A 46 -6.11 3.67 19.23
C ARG A 46 -6.62 2.94 20.47
N LYS A 47 -6.74 1.61 20.40
CA LYS A 47 -7.16 0.78 21.53
C LYS A 47 -6.12 0.79 22.65
N GLY A 48 -4.84 0.61 22.34
CA GLY A 48 -3.77 0.59 23.32
C GLY A 48 -3.64 1.92 24.09
N PHE A 49 -3.65 3.05 23.38
CA PHE A 49 -3.61 4.37 24.02
C PHE A 49 -4.88 4.69 24.81
N HIS A 50 -6.05 4.24 24.36
CA HIS A 50 -7.28 4.36 25.14
C HIS A 50 -7.20 3.58 26.45
N GLN A 51 -6.69 2.34 26.43
CA GLN A 51 -6.47 1.53 27.64
C GLN A 51 -5.47 2.19 28.58
N LEU A 52 -4.35 2.72 28.06
CA LEU A 52 -3.38 3.46 28.87
C LEU A 52 -4.00 4.69 29.55
N ARG A 53 -4.89 5.41 28.86
CA ARG A 53 -5.59 6.55 29.46
C ARG A 53 -6.51 6.11 30.60
N MET A 54 -7.25 5.02 30.43
CA MET A 54 -8.11 4.48 31.49
C MET A 54 -7.32 4.05 32.73
N LEU A 55 -6.19 3.36 32.54
CA LEU A 55 -5.30 2.97 33.63
C LEU A 55 -4.68 4.19 34.34
N ASN A 56 -4.29 5.21 33.58
CA ASN A 56 -3.77 6.44 34.17
C ASN A 56 -4.86 7.20 34.94
N ASP A 57 -6.09 7.28 34.42
CA ASP A 57 -7.22 7.93 35.09
C ASP A 57 -7.61 7.21 36.40
N GLU A 58 -7.48 5.87 36.44
CA GLU A 58 -7.63 5.08 37.66
C GLU A 58 -6.53 5.40 38.69
N ASN A 59 -5.27 5.53 38.25
CA ASN A 59 -4.12 5.83 39.11
C ASN A 59 -4.01 7.31 39.54
N ILE A 60 -4.51 8.27 38.75
CA ILE A 60 -4.49 9.70 39.09
C ILE A 60 -5.35 10.01 40.33
N ARG A 61 -6.32 9.16 40.65
CA ARG A 61 -7.10 9.25 41.90
C ARG A 61 -6.24 9.11 43.16
N GLU A 62 -4.98 8.67 43.05
CA GLU A 62 -4.03 8.51 44.16
C GLU A 62 -3.01 9.67 44.31
N GLU A 63 -3.22 10.84 43.69
CA GLU A 63 -2.39 12.07 43.90
C GLU A 63 -0.88 11.89 43.62
N ASP A 64 -0.49 11.16 42.56
CA ASP A 64 0.93 10.99 42.22
C ASP A 64 1.36 11.84 40.99
N ASN A 65 2.24 12.82 41.22
CA ASN A 65 2.79 13.72 40.18
C ASN A 65 3.49 12.97 39.03
N LYS A 66 3.95 11.74 39.29
CA LYS A 66 4.55 10.87 38.26
C LYS A 66 3.51 10.40 37.23
N THR A 67 2.31 10.07 37.67
CA THR A 67 1.22 9.60 36.79
C THR A 67 0.80 10.67 35.79
N PHE A 68 0.82 11.95 36.19
CA PHE A 68 0.56 13.07 35.28
C PHE A 68 1.63 13.19 34.18
N GLN A 69 2.91 13.07 34.53
CA GLN A 69 4.00 13.12 33.54
C GLN A 69 3.95 11.92 32.58
N GLU A 70 3.58 10.74 33.07
CA GLU A 70 3.39 9.56 32.24
C GLU A 70 2.20 9.71 31.28
N ALA A 71 1.08 10.28 31.72
CA ALA A 71 -0.05 10.59 30.86
C ALA A 71 0.34 11.53 29.71
N GLN A 72 1.09 12.60 30.00
CA GLN A 72 1.57 13.53 28.97
C GLN A 72 2.50 12.84 27.95
N ARG A 73 3.44 11.99 28.42
CA ARG A 73 4.31 11.21 27.53
C ARG A 73 3.53 10.22 26.66
N ASN A 74 2.47 9.61 27.21
CA ASN A 74 1.61 8.71 26.46
C ASN A 74 0.83 9.47 25.36
N GLU A 75 0.35 10.68 25.64
CA GLU A 75 -0.29 11.53 24.62
C GLU A 75 0.67 11.94 23.50
N GLU A 76 1.89 12.36 23.85
CA GLU A 76 2.92 12.70 22.87
C GLU A 76 3.28 11.49 21.99
N SER A 77 3.38 10.31 22.62
CA SER A 77 3.60 9.05 21.92
C SER A 77 2.45 8.72 20.97
N GLU A 78 1.19 8.84 21.42
CA GLU A 78 0.00 8.63 20.59
C GLU A 78 0.02 9.52 19.34
N ARG A 79 0.28 10.82 19.52
CA ARG A 79 0.39 11.78 18.41
C ARG A 79 1.51 11.39 17.45
N GLY A 80 2.67 11.02 17.98
CA GLY A 80 3.82 10.57 17.19
C GLY A 80 3.53 9.32 16.37
N PHE A 81 2.86 8.32 16.95
CA PHE A 81 2.49 7.09 16.24
C PHE A 81 1.44 7.36 15.15
N ARG A 82 0.40 8.13 15.44
CA ARG A 82 -0.62 8.50 14.45
C ARG A 82 0.00 9.21 13.25
N LEU A 83 0.92 10.16 13.49
CA LEU A 83 1.62 10.85 12.41
C LEU A 83 2.47 9.88 11.57
N LYS A 84 3.20 8.94 12.20
CA LYS A 84 3.99 7.93 11.48
C LYS A 84 3.11 7.02 10.62
N VAL A 85 1.96 6.58 11.13
CA VAL A 85 1.00 5.76 10.38
C VAL A 85 0.44 6.54 9.21
N GLN A 86 0.08 7.81 9.41
CA GLN A 86 -0.40 8.68 8.32
C GLN A 86 0.66 8.84 7.22
N ILE A 87 1.90 9.19 7.58
CA ILE A 87 3.01 9.34 6.63
C ILE A 87 3.24 8.04 5.86
N ALA A 88 3.23 6.89 6.55
CA ALA A 88 3.38 5.60 5.90
C ALA A 88 2.25 5.35 4.88
N ARG A 89 1.00 5.63 5.24
CA ARG A 89 -0.16 5.49 4.33
C ARG A 89 0.00 6.35 3.09
N GLU A 90 0.40 7.61 3.25
CA GLU A 90 0.61 8.54 2.13
C GLU A 90 1.76 8.07 1.22
N GLN A 91 2.89 7.67 1.80
CA GLN A 91 4.04 7.15 1.06
C GLN A 91 3.69 5.89 0.26
N PHE A 92 3.03 4.91 0.91
CA PHE A 92 2.61 3.69 0.22
C PHE A 92 1.61 4.01 -0.89
N SER A 93 0.61 4.85 -0.62
CA SER A 93 -0.38 5.24 -1.63
C SER A 93 0.30 5.85 -2.86
N TYR A 94 1.22 6.78 -2.66
CA TYR A 94 1.98 7.41 -3.73
C TYR A 94 2.83 6.42 -4.54
N VAL A 95 3.61 5.57 -3.86
CA VAL A 95 4.49 4.59 -4.50
C VAL A 95 3.68 3.57 -5.29
N PHE A 96 2.60 3.01 -4.71
CA PHE A 96 1.74 2.07 -5.40
C PHE A 96 1.05 2.70 -6.61
N GLN A 97 0.54 3.93 -6.46
CA GLN A 97 -0.08 4.62 -7.57
C GLN A 97 0.91 4.80 -8.73
N LYS A 98 2.12 5.28 -8.44
CA LYS A 98 3.17 5.48 -9.45
C LYS A 98 3.54 4.17 -10.15
N GLU A 99 3.72 3.10 -9.39
CA GLU A 99 4.12 1.80 -9.94
C GLU A 99 3.00 1.17 -10.78
N ILE A 100 1.74 1.27 -10.33
CA ILE A 100 0.58 0.82 -11.10
C ILE A 100 0.50 1.56 -12.43
N HIS A 101 0.63 2.89 -12.44
CA HIS A 101 0.61 3.67 -13.68
C HIS A 101 1.74 3.25 -14.61
N ARG A 102 2.96 3.06 -14.09
CA ARG A 102 4.09 2.62 -14.91
C ARG A 102 3.83 1.28 -15.59
N ILE A 103 3.30 0.30 -14.86
CA ILE A 103 3.01 -1.03 -15.43
C ILE A 103 1.86 -0.93 -16.44
N ASP A 104 0.87 -0.07 -16.20
CA ASP A 104 -0.24 0.18 -17.12
C ASP A 104 0.25 0.82 -18.43
N ASP A 105 1.10 1.84 -18.36
CA ASP A 105 1.75 2.48 -19.51
C ASP A 105 2.57 1.45 -20.33
N GLU A 106 3.38 0.62 -19.64
CA GLU A 106 4.15 -0.45 -20.27
C GLU A 106 3.24 -1.47 -20.98
N ARG A 107 2.09 -1.80 -20.38
CA ARG A 107 1.11 -2.71 -20.98
C ARG A 107 0.45 -2.09 -22.22
N GLU A 108 0.05 -0.81 -22.15
CA GLU A 108 -0.54 -0.11 -23.30
C GLU A 108 0.43 -0.02 -24.49
N GLU A 109 1.71 0.23 -24.21
CA GLU A 109 2.74 0.24 -25.24
C GLU A 109 2.91 -1.15 -25.89
N LEU A 110 2.84 -2.24 -25.11
CA LEU A 110 2.85 -3.60 -25.66
C LEU A 110 1.64 -3.87 -26.56
N TYR A 111 0.45 -3.40 -26.19
CA TYR A 111 -0.74 -3.51 -27.04
C TYR A 111 -0.57 -2.75 -28.36
N LYS A 112 0.00 -1.55 -28.29
CA LYS A 112 0.29 -0.73 -29.47
C LYS A 112 1.28 -1.42 -30.41
N GLN A 113 2.41 -1.88 -29.89
CA GLN A 113 3.42 -2.61 -30.67
C GLN A 113 2.86 -3.88 -31.29
N ARG A 114 2.04 -4.64 -30.53
CA ARG A 114 1.34 -5.81 -31.07
C ARG A 114 0.41 -5.44 -32.23
N SER A 115 -0.28 -4.31 -32.15
CA SER A 115 -1.22 -3.86 -33.17
C SER A 115 -0.55 -3.43 -34.49
N GLU A 116 0.74 -3.08 -34.42
CA GLU A 116 1.55 -2.71 -35.59
C GLU A 116 2.00 -3.94 -36.41
N ILE A 117 1.91 -5.15 -35.85
CA ILE A 117 2.26 -6.38 -36.57
C ILE A 117 1.16 -6.72 -37.59
N PRO A 118 1.45 -6.88 -38.89
CA PRO A 118 0.47 -7.23 -39.93
C PRO A 118 -0.18 -8.60 -39.73
N TRP A 119 -1.44 -8.74 -40.18
CA TRP A 119 -2.18 -10.01 -40.16
C TRP A 119 -1.86 -10.93 -41.35
N ASP A 120 -1.06 -10.44 -42.28
CA ASP A 120 -0.72 -11.05 -43.57
C ASP A 120 0.77 -11.47 -43.61
#